data_AF-A0A9P1BEV1-F1
#
_entry.id   AF-A0A9P1BEV1-F1
#
_cell.length_a   1.000
_cell.length_b   1.000
_cell.length_c   1.000
_cell.angle_alpha   90.00
_cell.angle_beta   90.00
_cell.angle_gamma   90.00
#
_symmetry.space_group_name_H-M   'P 1'
#
loop_
_entity.id
_entity.type
_entity.pdbx_description
1 polymer ?
#
loop_
_entity_poly.entity_id
_entity_poly.type
_entity_poly.pdbx_seq_one_letter_code
_entity_poly.pdbx_strand_id
1 'polypeptide(L)'
;MVLPRIVSLREVEAPLEQVELETPKPGAGEVLLKVGACGVCHTELDEIEGRTPPPKLPVVLGHEIVGRVVEVGPGVRDLAKGDRVGVGWIYRSTGEEDENLSPQFEATGRDAAGGDAEYTTVPEHYAYKIPDAFTDEQAAPLLCAGAIGYRSLRLTNIKDGDRLGLTGFGGSAHLVLQMARHRFPNSQVYVFARDPQQREFALELGAAWAGDTDDVPPERLQAIIDTTPAWKPVVAALGVLLPGGRLVINAIRKQEEDKEALLGLSYHEHLWLEREIKSVANITGRDIREFLPLAAEIPLRPEVTTYRLEDANRALLELKRGSVRGAKVKIRRSKLCAALGVLRFQDEFPDSTTKGSIAVVALSLGAVVRLPAVTGAQPEGESLDLQYANAYLELAKAELAIFQNANRNVPGTVSADEIGMRQENVQAFEQLVQDVKDGKGFDRMSVLVMLAKHDIHRAQSDIQRARMVNQQAPGTFGEDRIEKMQALEELSKLNYETGKQAMSASEAEQLRWRVSVLEDEMSQLRDQAQQEANRQLSEEECRRLHSKYRIELSEHIEKCLKQLPNFFPGFELSTLVSDIGWGAKVSRDDMGTDAEGKRTNFYSRPTPTRSPS
;
A
#
# COMPACT_ATOMS: atom_id res chain seq x y z
N MET A 1 18.11 4.42 8.03
CA MET A 1 18.75 5.12 6.90
C MET A 1 19.26 6.45 7.42
N VAL A 2 20.50 6.81 7.11
CA VAL A 2 21.09 8.09 7.52
C VAL A 2 21.63 8.84 6.31
N LEU A 3 21.57 10.17 6.34
CA LEU A 3 22.28 11.05 5.42
C LEU A 3 23.66 11.34 6.01
N PRO A 4 24.77 10.83 5.43
CA PRO A 4 26.12 11.03 5.98
C PRO A 4 26.73 12.38 5.57
N ARG A 5 26.31 12.92 4.43
CA ARG A 5 26.82 14.18 3.86
C ARG A 5 25.82 14.78 2.89
N ILE A 6 25.92 16.08 2.68
CA ILE A 6 25.18 16.80 1.64
C ILE A 6 25.69 16.35 0.26
N VAL A 7 24.78 16.02 -0.65
CA VAL A 7 25.11 15.57 -2.01
C VAL A 7 24.11 16.08 -3.03
N SER A 8 24.56 16.25 -4.27
CA SER A 8 23.66 16.47 -5.39
C SER A 8 23.03 15.14 -5.82
N LEU A 9 21.70 15.06 -5.84
CA LEU A 9 20.98 13.89 -6.37
C LEU A 9 21.04 13.82 -7.92
N ARG A 10 21.77 14.74 -8.57
CA ARG A 10 22.14 14.59 -9.99
C ARG A 10 23.38 13.71 -10.17
N GLU A 11 24.19 13.59 -9.12
CA GLU A 11 25.50 12.92 -9.15
C GLU A 11 25.50 11.65 -8.30
N VAL A 12 24.67 11.61 -7.26
CA VAL A 12 24.59 10.50 -6.30
C VAL A 12 23.19 9.92 -6.30
N GLU A 13 23.08 8.64 -6.68
CA GLU A 13 21.81 7.92 -6.72
C GLU A 13 21.36 7.40 -5.34
N ALA A 14 22.30 7.09 -4.46
CA ALA A 14 22.05 6.58 -3.12
C ALA A 14 22.60 7.55 -2.05
N PRO A 15 21.90 8.66 -1.75
CA PRO A 15 22.35 9.63 -0.75
C PRO A 15 22.27 9.11 0.69
N LEU A 16 21.40 8.13 0.97
CA LEU A 16 21.21 7.56 2.29
C LEU A 16 21.95 6.23 2.46
N GLU A 17 22.58 6.05 3.61
CA GLU A 17 23.27 4.83 4.00
C GLU A 17 22.45 4.04 5.02
N GLN A 18 22.44 2.71 4.88
CA GLN A 18 21.89 1.82 5.88
C GLN A 18 22.95 1.56 6.94
N VAL A 19 22.68 1.96 8.18
CA VAL A 19 23.56 1.78 9.33
C VAL A 19 22.76 1.26 10.52
N GLU A 20 23.45 0.59 11.43
CA GLU A 20 22.88 0.17 12.71
C GLU A 20 23.21 1.23 13.77
N LEU A 21 22.19 1.70 14.47
CA LEU A 21 22.30 2.71 15.53
C LEU A 21 21.72 2.13 16.82
N GLU A 22 22.20 2.62 17.96
CA GLU A 22 21.56 2.31 19.24
C GLU A 22 20.10 2.80 19.23
N THR A 23 19.20 1.99 19.79
CA THR A 23 17.80 2.41 19.95
C THR A 23 17.75 3.63 20.89
N PRO A 24 17.16 4.75 20.47
CA PRO A 24 17.14 5.95 21.29
C PRO A 24 16.27 5.73 22.53
N LYS A 25 16.60 6.42 23.62
CA LYS A 25 15.83 6.39 24.87
C LYS A 25 15.06 7.69 25.03
N PRO A 26 13.77 7.66 25.37
CA PRO A 26 12.98 8.88 25.49
C PRO A 26 13.45 9.72 26.68
N GLY A 27 13.70 11.01 26.45
CA GLY A 27 13.95 11.99 27.51
C GLY A 27 12.68 12.40 28.27
N ALA A 28 12.80 13.40 29.15
CA ALA A 28 11.64 13.96 29.83
C ALA A 28 10.67 14.63 28.84
N GLY A 29 9.38 14.30 28.93
CA GLY A 29 8.34 14.77 28.01
C GLY A 29 8.40 14.16 26.60
N GLU A 30 9.24 13.14 26.38
CA GLU A 30 9.36 12.45 25.10
C GLU A 30 8.82 11.02 25.17
N VAL A 31 8.40 10.49 24.02
CA VAL A 31 7.99 9.10 23.83
C VAL A 31 8.87 8.43 22.80
N LEU A 32 9.14 7.14 22.97
CA LEU A 32 9.79 6.31 21.96
C LEU A 32 8.73 5.70 21.06
N LEU A 33 8.83 5.98 19.77
CA LEU A 33 7.96 5.41 18.74
C LEU A 33 8.65 4.26 18.05
N LYS A 34 7.92 3.17 17.83
CA LYS A 34 8.21 2.19 16.78
C LYS A 34 7.55 2.68 15.50
N VAL A 35 8.36 3.02 14.50
CA VAL A 35 7.87 3.56 13.22
C VAL A 35 7.19 2.45 12.42
N GLY A 36 5.96 2.74 11.96
CA GLY A 36 5.20 1.87 11.04
C GLY A 36 5.31 2.35 9.60
N ALA A 37 5.13 3.66 9.39
CA ALA A 37 5.23 4.32 8.10
C ALA A 37 5.91 5.70 8.25
N CYS A 38 6.63 6.13 7.21
CA CYS A 38 7.12 7.50 7.06
C CYS A 38 6.94 7.95 5.62
N GLY A 39 6.22 9.04 5.39
CA GLY A 39 6.09 9.63 4.05
C GLY A 39 7.42 10.15 3.50
N VAL A 40 7.50 10.32 2.18
CA VAL A 40 8.66 10.88 1.47
C VAL A 40 8.28 12.27 0.95
N CYS A 41 8.94 13.29 1.49
CA CYS A 41 8.63 14.68 1.18
C CYS A 41 9.68 15.33 0.28
N HIS A 42 9.31 16.37 -0.49
CA HIS A 42 10.27 17.18 -1.24
C HIS A 42 11.28 17.89 -0.31
N THR A 43 10.88 18.16 0.93
CA THR A 43 11.79 18.72 1.94
C THR A 43 12.98 17.79 2.21
N GLU A 44 12.82 16.46 2.10
CA GLU A 44 13.97 15.54 2.23
C GLU A 44 15.00 15.75 1.11
N LEU A 45 14.54 16.01 -0.13
CA LEU A 45 15.44 16.33 -1.24
C LEU A 45 16.21 17.62 -0.97
N ASP A 46 15.55 18.58 -0.35
CA ASP A 46 16.15 19.85 0.03
C ASP A 46 17.16 19.72 1.18
N GLU A 47 16.94 18.81 2.12
CA GLU A 47 17.90 18.44 3.16
C GLU A 47 19.12 17.76 2.56
N ILE A 48 18.92 16.78 1.68
CA ILE A 48 19.97 16.02 1.00
C ILE A 48 20.87 16.92 0.14
N GLU A 49 20.26 17.84 -0.61
CA GLU A 49 20.98 18.73 -1.53
C GLU A 49 21.47 20.03 -0.88
N GLY A 50 21.33 20.16 0.45
CA GLY A 50 21.90 21.25 1.23
C GLY A 50 21.18 22.59 1.10
N ARG A 51 19.95 22.58 0.58
CA ARG A 51 19.11 23.78 0.50
C ARG A 51 18.36 24.07 1.80
N THR A 52 18.10 23.03 2.60
CA THR A 52 17.70 23.12 4.00
C THR A 52 18.63 22.22 4.82
N PRO A 53 19.91 22.59 4.97
CA PRO A 53 20.91 21.67 5.49
C PRO A 53 20.66 21.31 6.96
N PRO A 54 20.72 20.03 7.34
CA PRO A 54 20.76 19.62 8.73
C PRO A 54 21.93 20.28 9.47
N PRO A 55 21.77 20.73 10.72
CA PRO A 55 22.84 21.32 11.51
C PRO A 55 23.93 20.30 11.89
N LYS A 56 23.64 19.01 11.82
CA LYS A 56 24.55 17.91 12.14
C LYS A 56 24.37 16.74 11.17
N LEU A 57 25.47 16.11 10.82
CA LEU A 57 25.54 14.86 10.05
C LEU A 57 26.38 13.82 10.82
N PRO A 58 26.12 12.51 10.66
CA PRO A 58 24.98 11.93 9.95
C PRO A 58 23.64 12.22 10.66
N VAL A 59 22.54 12.28 9.90
CA VAL A 59 21.18 12.48 10.42
C VAL A 59 20.21 11.46 9.85
N VAL A 60 19.22 11.04 10.65
CA VAL A 60 18.07 10.25 10.17
C VAL A 60 17.02 11.23 9.65
N LEU A 61 16.67 11.14 8.37
CA LEU A 61 15.66 12.00 7.74
C LEU A 61 14.22 11.52 8.04
N GLY A 62 13.23 12.19 7.46
CA GLY A 62 11.82 11.79 7.48
C GLY A 62 11.00 12.47 8.56
N HIS A 63 9.89 13.10 8.18
CA HIS A 63 9.05 13.92 9.08
C HIS A 63 7.55 13.75 8.84
N GLU A 64 7.17 12.65 8.22
CA GLU A 64 5.79 12.27 7.94
C GLU A 64 5.50 10.93 8.63
N ILE A 65 5.79 10.86 9.93
CA ILE A 65 5.94 9.61 10.68
C ILE A 65 4.59 9.15 11.22
N VAL A 66 4.26 7.88 11.07
CA VAL A 66 3.19 7.20 11.82
C VAL A 66 3.77 6.00 12.53
N GLY A 67 3.48 5.86 13.82
CA GLY A 67 4.02 4.80 14.64
C GLY A 67 3.22 4.53 15.89
N ARG A 68 3.75 3.61 16.71
CA ARG A 68 3.19 3.26 18.00
C ARG A 68 4.15 3.56 19.12
N VAL A 69 3.65 4.13 20.20
CA VAL A 69 4.43 4.38 21.42
C VAL A 69 4.84 3.03 22.03
N VAL A 70 6.13 2.81 22.24
CA VAL A 70 6.66 1.60 22.87
C VAL A 70 7.26 1.84 24.26
N GLU A 71 7.66 3.09 24.54
CA GLU A 71 8.17 3.55 25.83
C GLU A 71 7.81 5.03 26.02
N VAL A 72 7.61 5.45 27.27
CA VAL A 72 7.31 6.84 27.64
C VAL A 72 8.37 7.35 28.60
N GLY A 73 8.86 8.56 28.35
CA GLY A 73 9.82 9.22 29.22
C GLY A 73 9.16 9.87 30.45
N PRO A 74 9.96 10.34 31.42
CA PRO A 74 9.43 11.00 32.61
C PRO A 74 8.59 12.23 32.28
N GLY A 75 7.45 12.40 32.94
CA GLY A 75 6.62 13.60 32.82
C GLY A 75 5.65 13.63 31.64
N VAL A 76 5.66 12.61 30.77
CA VAL A 76 4.62 12.39 29.75
C VAL A 76 3.27 12.14 30.41
N ARG A 77 2.21 12.78 29.92
CA ARG A 77 0.86 12.75 30.50
C ARG A 77 -0.21 12.36 29.50
N ASP A 78 -0.06 12.75 28.25
CA ASP A 78 -1.16 12.66 27.26
C ASP A 78 -1.10 11.38 26.41
N LEU A 79 0.01 10.65 26.49
CA LEU A 79 0.30 9.45 25.70
C LEU A 79 0.74 8.27 26.57
N ALA A 80 0.36 7.07 26.15
CA ALA A 80 0.72 5.81 26.78
C ALA A 80 1.28 4.79 25.78
N LYS A 81 1.98 3.78 26.30
CA LYS A 81 2.45 2.64 25.49
C LYS A 81 1.28 1.98 24.75
N GLY A 82 1.45 1.80 23.44
CA GLY A 82 0.44 1.24 22.54
C GLY A 82 -0.31 2.30 21.71
N ASP A 83 -0.29 3.57 22.13
CA ASP A 83 -0.95 4.65 21.40
C ASP A 83 -0.38 4.79 19.98
N ARG A 84 -1.29 4.99 19.03
CA ARG A 84 -0.97 5.24 17.63
C ARG A 84 -0.92 6.74 17.40
N VAL A 85 0.25 7.23 16.99
CA VAL A 85 0.50 8.66 16.81
C VAL A 85 1.22 8.95 15.50
N GLY A 86 0.99 10.14 14.99
CA GLY A 86 1.69 10.75 13.88
C GLY A 86 2.58 11.89 14.33
N VAL A 87 3.66 12.14 13.60
CA VAL A 87 4.62 13.20 13.87
C VAL A 87 4.93 13.91 12.56
N GLY A 88 4.75 15.22 12.56
CA GLY A 88 4.98 16.09 11.40
C GLY A 88 6.36 16.75 11.42
N TRP A 89 6.46 17.85 10.67
CA TRP A 89 7.68 18.63 10.50
C TRP A 89 8.24 19.24 11.78
N ILE A 90 7.39 19.63 12.74
CA ILE A 90 7.84 20.29 13.98
C ILE A 90 8.27 19.22 15.00
N TYR A 91 9.52 19.30 15.45
CA TYR A 91 10.02 18.53 16.58
C TYR A 91 9.82 19.31 17.90
N ARG A 92 10.15 20.60 17.88
CA ARG A 92 10.06 21.50 19.05
C ARG A 92 9.88 22.94 18.59
N SER A 93 9.15 23.74 19.35
CA SER A 93 8.99 25.18 19.13
C SER A 93 8.52 25.88 20.43
N THR A 94 8.09 27.14 20.33
CA THR A 94 7.47 27.89 21.44
C THR A 94 6.05 27.43 21.80
N GLY A 95 5.35 26.75 20.89
CA GLY A 95 3.94 26.35 21.07
C GLY A 95 2.91 27.48 20.94
N GLU A 96 3.33 28.67 20.53
CA GLU A 96 2.46 29.84 20.26
C GLU A 96 1.74 29.72 18.90
N GLU A 97 0.82 30.65 18.58
CA GLU A 97 0.03 30.58 17.34
C GLU A 97 0.89 30.64 16.05
N ASP A 98 2.01 31.34 16.11
CA ASP A 98 2.99 31.51 15.03
C ASP A 98 4.29 30.74 15.30
N GLU A 99 4.22 29.66 16.08
CA GLU A 99 5.36 28.82 16.47
C GLU A 99 6.24 28.36 15.29
N ASN A 100 5.66 28.27 14.10
CA ASN A 100 6.31 27.89 12.85
C ASN A 100 7.32 28.93 12.34
N LEU A 101 7.28 30.15 12.89
CA LEU A 101 8.17 31.28 12.60
C LEU A 101 9.21 31.52 13.72
N SER A 102 9.10 30.77 14.82
CA SER A 102 9.95 30.96 15.99
C SER A 102 11.42 30.65 15.66
N PRO A 103 12.38 31.44 16.17
CA PRO A 103 13.80 31.09 16.07
C PRO A 103 14.17 29.84 16.90
N GLN A 104 13.27 29.39 17.79
CA GLN A 104 13.43 28.15 18.57
C GLN A 104 12.84 26.93 17.85
N PHE A 105 12.41 27.09 16.61
CA PHE A 105 11.87 26.01 15.79
C PHE A 105 12.95 24.97 15.47
N GLU A 106 12.70 23.73 15.87
CA GLU A 106 13.47 22.54 15.50
C GLU A 106 12.57 21.61 14.68
N ALA A 107 13.09 21.09 13.58
CA ALA A 107 12.40 20.19 12.67
C ALA A 107 12.77 18.72 12.88
N THR A 108 11.75 17.87 12.79
CA THR A 108 11.87 16.41 12.74
C THR A 108 12.56 16.01 11.44
N GLY A 109 13.55 15.11 11.49
CA GLY A 109 14.31 14.70 10.31
C GLY A 109 15.41 15.67 9.87
N ARG A 110 15.49 16.87 10.49
CA ARG A 110 16.51 17.88 10.21
C ARG A 110 17.39 18.17 11.42
N ASP A 111 16.79 18.77 12.44
CA ASP A 111 17.46 19.19 13.69
C ASP A 111 17.47 18.04 14.70
N ALA A 112 16.45 17.20 14.66
CA ALA A 112 16.31 15.96 15.41
C ALA A 112 16.12 14.75 14.48
N ALA A 113 16.36 13.54 15.00
CA ALA A 113 16.21 12.31 14.22
C ALA A 113 14.77 12.08 13.75
N GLY A 114 14.61 11.76 12.48
CA GLY A 114 13.34 11.55 11.82
C GLY A 114 12.82 10.11 11.82
N GLY A 115 11.93 9.82 10.87
CA GLY A 115 11.21 8.56 10.71
C GLY A 115 11.87 7.53 9.80
N ASP A 116 13.01 7.84 9.17
CA ASP A 116 13.76 6.90 8.32
C ASP A 116 14.58 5.89 9.15
N ALA A 117 13.98 5.41 10.22
CA ALA A 117 14.54 4.49 11.19
C ALA A 117 13.46 3.54 11.73
N GLU A 118 13.90 2.49 12.43
CA GLU A 118 12.98 1.56 13.07
C GLU A 118 12.31 2.13 14.32
N TYR A 119 12.99 3.08 14.97
CA TYR A 119 12.56 3.77 16.18
C TYR A 119 13.00 5.22 16.14
N THR A 120 12.21 6.11 16.75
CA THR A 120 12.57 7.51 16.96
C THR A 120 11.93 8.04 18.24
N THR A 121 12.57 9.00 18.90
CA THR A 121 12.03 9.71 20.06
C THR A 121 11.36 11.00 19.62
N VAL A 122 10.21 11.33 20.21
CA VAL A 122 9.47 12.56 19.87
C VAL A 122 8.88 13.20 21.12
N PRO A 123 8.81 14.54 21.22
CA PRO A 123 8.11 15.20 22.31
C PRO A 123 6.60 14.96 22.25
N GLU A 124 5.95 14.70 23.40
CA GLU A 124 4.53 14.33 23.44
C GLU A 124 3.61 15.37 22.79
N HIS A 125 3.95 16.65 22.90
CA HIS A 125 3.15 17.76 22.36
C HIS A 125 3.11 17.83 20.83
N TYR A 126 4.06 17.16 20.15
CA TYR A 126 4.14 17.08 18.69
C TYR A 126 3.84 15.67 18.15
N ALA A 127 3.31 14.79 19.01
CA ALA A 127 2.78 13.49 18.64
C ALA A 127 1.24 13.54 18.63
N TYR A 128 0.66 13.43 17.43
CA TYR A 128 -0.76 13.62 17.19
C TYR A 128 -1.48 12.28 17.06
N LYS A 129 -2.61 12.09 17.74
CA LYS A 129 -3.41 10.87 17.57
C LYS A 129 -3.94 10.79 16.13
N ILE A 130 -3.74 9.65 15.49
CA ILE A 130 -4.21 9.42 14.11
C ILE A 130 -5.64 8.90 14.14
N PRO A 131 -6.58 9.50 13.38
CA PRO A 131 -7.93 8.97 13.24
C PRO A 131 -7.94 7.54 12.67
N ASP A 132 -8.85 6.70 13.16
CA ASP A 132 -9.00 5.30 12.73
C ASP A 132 -9.41 5.16 11.26
N ALA A 133 -9.92 6.24 10.65
CA ALA A 133 -10.29 6.30 9.24
C ALA A 133 -9.12 6.10 8.26
N PHE A 134 -7.87 6.26 8.72
CA PHE A 134 -6.67 6.18 7.89
C PHE A 134 -5.76 5.04 8.30
N THR A 135 -5.23 4.29 7.32
CA THR A 135 -4.07 3.40 7.55
C THR A 135 -2.81 4.21 7.88
N ASP A 136 -1.75 3.55 8.36
CA ASP A 136 -0.49 4.24 8.68
C ASP A 136 0.09 4.93 7.43
N GLU A 137 -0.01 4.26 6.29
CA GLU A 137 0.48 4.76 5.01
C GLU A 137 -0.34 5.95 4.52
N GLN A 138 -1.67 5.90 4.67
CA GLN A 138 -2.54 7.01 4.28
C GLN A 138 -2.38 8.22 5.19
N ALA A 139 -2.13 8.01 6.49
CA ALA A 139 -1.98 9.09 7.46
C ALA A 139 -0.62 9.81 7.36
N ALA A 140 0.45 9.11 7.00
CA ALA A 140 1.79 9.67 6.86
C ALA A 140 1.83 10.99 6.05
N PRO A 141 1.37 11.04 4.78
CA PRO A 141 1.41 12.27 3.98
C PRO A 141 0.49 13.39 4.50
N LEU A 142 -0.52 13.08 5.33
CA LEU A 142 -1.40 14.07 5.92
C LEU A 142 -0.66 14.98 6.93
N LEU A 143 0.39 14.46 7.56
CA LEU A 143 1.17 15.17 8.58
C LEU A 143 2.05 16.29 8.01
N CYS A 144 2.23 16.33 6.68
CA CYS A 144 2.93 17.42 5.99
C CYS A 144 2.09 17.95 4.82
N ALA A 145 2.00 17.22 3.70
CA ALA A 145 1.30 17.68 2.49
C ALA A 145 -0.17 18.07 2.74
N GLY A 146 -0.87 17.34 3.62
CA GLY A 146 -2.22 17.68 4.05
C GLY A 146 -2.25 18.93 4.95
N ALA A 147 -1.49 18.92 6.05
CA ALA A 147 -1.46 20.01 7.02
C ALA A 147 -0.99 21.35 6.43
N ILE A 148 -0.01 21.35 5.50
CA ILE A 148 0.43 22.56 4.81
C ILE A 148 -0.64 23.06 3.83
N GLY A 149 -1.39 22.15 3.20
CA GLY A 149 -2.56 22.50 2.39
C GLY A 149 -3.63 23.19 3.23
N TYR A 150 -3.93 22.65 4.42
CA TYR A 150 -4.86 23.25 5.37
C TYR A 150 -4.42 24.65 5.80
N ARG A 151 -3.15 24.81 6.17
CA ARG A 151 -2.58 26.12 6.51
C ARG A 151 -2.68 27.12 5.36
N SER A 152 -2.37 26.68 4.14
CA SER A 152 -2.47 27.52 2.94
C SER A 152 -3.90 28.01 2.73
N LEU A 153 -4.88 27.11 2.87
CA LEU A 153 -6.30 27.45 2.81
C LEU A 153 -6.69 28.45 3.90
N ARG A 154 -6.25 28.27 5.15
CA ARG A 154 -6.49 29.26 6.22
C ARG A 154 -5.93 30.63 5.88
N LEU A 155 -4.71 30.70 5.34
CA LEU A 155 -4.04 31.96 4.99
C LEU A 155 -4.68 32.68 3.81
N THR A 156 -5.57 32.03 3.05
CA THR A 156 -6.35 32.72 2.02
C THR A 156 -7.39 33.68 2.59
N ASN A 157 -7.85 33.46 3.83
CA ASN A 157 -8.95 34.19 4.45
C ASN A 157 -10.26 34.20 3.63
N ILE A 158 -10.47 33.23 2.74
CA ILE A 158 -11.73 33.12 2.00
C ILE A 158 -12.91 32.82 2.93
N LYS A 159 -14.10 33.24 2.50
CA LYS A 159 -15.38 32.91 3.10
C LYS A 159 -16.15 31.98 2.17
N ASP A 160 -17.13 31.28 2.74
CA ASP A 160 -18.02 30.45 1.92
C ASP A 160 -18.74 31.30 0.87
N GLY A 161 -18.66 30.88 -0.40
CA GLY A 161 -19.13 31.64 -1.57
C GLY A 161 -18.02 32.40 -2.32
N ASP A 162 -16.83 32.59 -1.73
CA ASP A 162 -15.70 33.17 -2.45
C ASP A 162 -15.10 32.18 -3.47
N ARG A 163 -14.41 32.69 -4.49
CA ARG A 163 -13.73 31.87 -5.50
C ARG A 163 -12.26 31.66 -5.14
N LEU A 164 -11.85 30.41 -5.08
CA LEU A 164 -10.49 29.97 -4.77
C LEU A 164 -9.79 29.44 -6.02
N GLY A 165 -8.60 29.94 -6.32
CA GLY A 165 -7.70 29.36 -7.33
C GLY A 165 -6.66 28.44 -6.72
N LEU A 166 -6.26 27.41 -7.45
CA LEU A 166 -5.10 26.56 -7.15
C LEU A 166 -4.20 26.55 -8.38
N THR A 167 -2.96 27.00 -8.24
CA THR A 167 -1.97 26.91 -9.32
C THR A 167 -0.87 25.92 -8.96
N GLY A 168 -0.68 24.94 -9.85
CA GLY A 168 -0.01 23.67 -9.54
C GLY A 168 -1.00 22.68 -8.92
N PHE A 169 -1.26 21.57 -9.62
CA PHE A 169 -2.23 20.56 -9.19
C PHE A 169 -1.57 19.22 -8.88
N GLY A 170 -0.71 19.24 -7.85
CA GLY A 170 0.05 18.08 -7.38
C GLY A 170 -0.50 17.44 -6.09
N GLY A 171 0.39 16.82 -5.32
CA GLY A 171 0.06 16.05 -4.11
C GLY A 171 -0.67 16.84 -3.00
N SER A 172 -0.42 18.14 -2.84
CA SER A 172 -1.11 18.97 -1.85
C SER A 172 -2.39 19.61 -2.38
N ALA A 173 -2.40 20.07 -3.62
CA ALA A 173 -3.49 20.86 -4.20
C ALA A 173 -4.81 20.08 -4.33
N HIS A 174 -4.77 18.79 -4.69
CA HIS A 174 -5.99 17.98 -4.75
C HIS A 174 -6.61 17.76 -3.36
N LEU A 175 -5.80 17.67 -2.30
CA LEU A 175 -6.28 17.64 -0.92
C LEU A 175 -6.94 18.97 -0.54
N VAL A 176 -6.32 20.10 -0.92
CA VAL A 176 -6.86 21.45 -0.69
C VAL A 176 -8.20 21.62 -1.39
N LEU A 177 -8.36 21.12 -2.62
CA LEU A 177 -9.63 21.17 -3.33
C LEU A 177 -10.73 20.45 -2.53
N GLN A 178 -10.46 19.21 -2.07
CA GLN A 178 -11.42 18.44 -1.28
C GLN A 178 -11.76 19.13 0.05
N MET A 179 -10.76 19.69 0.74
CA MET A 179 -10.97 20.49 1.95
C MET A 179 -11.82 21.73 1.70
N ALA A 180 -11.54 22.47 0.63
CA ALA A 180 -12.27 23.68 0.27
C ALA A 180 -13.74 23.35 -0.03
N ARG A 181 -14.01 22.29 -0.81
CA ARG A 181 -15.37 21.84 -1.10
C ARG A 181 -16.15 21.42 0.15
N HIS A 182 -15.47 20.82 1.12
CA HIS A 182 -16.11 20.42 2.38
C HIS A 182 -16.39 21.62 3.29
N ARG A 183 -15.41 22.51 3.47
CA ARG A 183 -15.48 23.62 4.43
C ARG A 183 -16.22 24.85 3.90
N PHE A 184 -16.23 25.03 2.59
CA PHE A 184 -16.83 26.14 1.87
C PHE A 184 -17.67 25.60 0.68
N PRO A 185 -18.81 24.94 0.97
CA PRO A 185 -19.59 24.24 -0.05
C PRO A 185 -20.18 25.15 -1.15
N ASN A 186 -20.30 26.45 -0.90
CA ASN A 186 -20.76 27.43 -1.89
C ASN A 186 -19.60 28.09 -2.66
N SER A 187 -18.36 27.86 -2.25
CA SER A 187 -17.18 28.34 -2.94
C SER A 187 -16.85 27.51 -4.18
N GLN A 188 -16.48 28.19 -5.26
CA GLN A 188 -16.01 27.55 -6.48
C GLN A 188 -14.48 27.49 -6.50
N VAL A 189 -13.94 26.33 -6.92
CA VAL A 189 -12.50 26.12 -7.04
C VAL A 189 -12.09 26.14 -8.52
N TYR A 190 -11.08 26.93 -8.84
CA TYR A 190 -10.49 27.10 -10.17
C TYR A 190 -9.08 26.53 -10.16
N VAL A 191 -8.72 25.73 -11.15
CA VAL A 191 -7.40 25.08 -11.20
C VAL A 191 -6.59 25.53 -12.41
N PHE A 192 -5.34 25.90 -12.17
CA PHE A 192 -4.35 26.26 -13.18
C PHE A 192 -3.25 25.19 -13.16
N ALA A 193 -3.14 24.41 -14.23
CA ALA A 193 -2.16 23.34 -14.34
C ALA A 193 -1.61 23.27 -15.77
N ARG A 194 -0.31 23.02 -15.95
CA ARG A 194 0.28 22.88 -17.30
C ARG A 194 -0.09 21.56 -17.97
N ASP A 195 -0.31 20.52 -17.16
CA ASP A 195 -0.61 19.17 -17.64
C ASP A 195 -2.13 19.02 -17.87
N PRO A 196 -2.58 18.68 -19.09
CA PRO A 196 -3.98 18.40 -19.39
C PRO A 196 -4.60 17.32 -18.49
N GLN A 197 -3.84 16.28 -18.12
CA GLN A 197 -4.35 15.21 -17.24
C GLN A 197 -4.67 15.74 -15.84
N GLN A 198 -3.86 16.67 -15.34
CA GLN A 198 -4.11 17.34 -14.06
C GLN A 198 -5.36 18.23 -14.12
N ARG A 199 -5.67 18.83 -15.28
CA ARG A 199 -6.89 19.63 -15.47
C ARG A 199 -8.13 18.74 -15.47
N GLU A 200 -8.10 17.64 -16.22
CA GLU A 200 -9.19 16.66 -16.24
C GLU A 200 -9.44 16.11 -14.84
N PHE A 201 -8.38 15.71 -14.14
CA PHE A 201 -8.48 15.23 -12.76
C PHE A 201 -9.06 16.29 -11.81
N ALA A 202 -8.68 17.56 -11.96
CA ALA A 202 -9.26 18.64 -11.17
C ALA A 202 -10.78 18.76 -11.38
N LEU A 203 -11.26 18.64 -12.62
CA LEU A 203 -12.68 18.68 -12.96
C LEU A 203 -13.42 17.46 -12.40
N GLU A 204 -12.85 16.26 -12.48
CA GLU A 204 -13.39 15.04 -11.88
C GLU A 204 -13.54 15.19 -10.35
N LEU A 205 -12.57 15.85 -9.71
CA LEU A 205 -12.61 16.16 -8.29
C LEU A 205 -13.57 17.32 -7.93
N GLY A 206 -14.19 17.96 -8.92
CA GLY A 206 -15.21 19.00 -8.76
C GLY A 206 -14.70 20.43 -8.76
N ALA A 207 -13.57 20.71 -9.42
CA ALA A 207 -13.24 22.08 -9.81
C ALA A 207 -14.33 22.63 -10.74
N ALA A 208 -14.69 23.91 -10.56
CA ALA A 208 -15.65 24.60 -11.41
C ALA A 208 -15.05 24.95 -12.79
N TRP A 209 -13.73 25.08 -12.85
CA TRP A 209 -12.98 25.40 -14.06
C TRP A 209 -11.53 24.92 -13.94
N ALA A 210 -10.95 24.48 -15.05
CA ALA A 210 -9.53 24.15 -15.13
C ALA A 210 -8.92 24.64 -16.45
N GLY A 211 -7.73 25.24 -16.40
CA GLY A 211 -7.01 25.79 -17.55
C GLY A 211 -5.49 25.74 -17.41
N ASP A 212 -4.79 26.22 -18.45
CA ASP A 212 -3.35 26.46 -18.42
C ASP A 212 -2.99 27.59 -17.42
N THR A 213 -1.72 27.72 -17.08
CA THR A 213 -1.19 28.76 -16.20
C THR A 213 -1.54 30.17 -16.68
N ASP A 214 -1.54 30.41 -18.00
CA ASP A 214 -1.83 31.74 -18.57
C ASP A 214 -3.29 31.93 -18.99
N ASP A 215 -4.13 30.90 -18.85
CA ASP A 215 -5.53 31.01 -19.25
C ASP A 215 -6.28 31.97 -18.32
N VAL A 216 -7.17 32.78 -18.89
CA VAL A 216 -8.02 33.69 -18.12
C VAL A 216 -9.27 32.93 -17.68
N PRO A 217 -9.54 32.79 -16.37
CA PRO A 217 -10.76 32.16 -15.89
C PRO A 217 -11.98 33.03 -16.21
N PRO A 218 -13.19 32.44 -16.31
CA PRO A 218 -14.41 33.20 -16.60
C PRO A 218 -14.76 34.23 -15.51
N GLU A 219 -14.27 34.02 -14.28
CA GLU A 219 -14.44 34.95 -13.17
C GLU A 219 -13.12 35.20 -12.44
N ARG A 220 -12.94 36.43 -11.94
CA ARG A 220 -11.79 36.80 -11.12
C ARG A 220 -11.91 36.21 -9.71
N LEU A 221 -10.77 35.90 -9.10
CA LEU A 221 -10.69 35.08 -7.89
C LEU A 221 -10.41 35.93 -6.64
N GLN A 222 -10.98 35.55 -5.49
CA GLN A 222 -10.69 36.20 -4.20
C GLN A 222 -9.32 35.80 -3.68
N ALA A 223 -8.95 34.53 -3.82
CA ALA A 223 -7.65 34.05 -3.43
C ALA A 223 -7.13 32.98 -4.37
N ILE A 224 -5.81 32.84 -4.44
CA ILE A 224 -5.14 31.78 -5.19
C ILE A 224 -4.06 31.17 -4.29
N ILE A 225 -3.97 29.84 -4.23
CA ILE A 225 -2.87 29.12 -3.59
C ILE A 225 -1.93 28.61 -4.69
N ASP A 226 -0.66 28.96 -4.58
CA ASP A 226 0.39 28.55 -5.51
C ASP A 226 1.30 27.53 -4.85
N THR A 227 1.33 26.31 -5.38
CA THR A 227 2.23 25.24 -4.92
C THR A 227 3.31 24.91 -5.95
N THR A 228 3.49 25.75 -6.96
CA THR A 228 4.44 25.48 -8.04
C THR A 228 5.86 25.89 -7.62
N PRO A 229 6.89 25.22 -8.16
CA PRO A 229 8.26 25.71 -8.02
C PRO A 229 8.58 26.88 -8.97
N ALA A 230 7.69 27.25 -9.89
CA ALA A 230 7.96 28.21 -10.96
C ALA A 230 7.51 29.64 -10.59
N TRP A 231 8.15 30.66 -11.15
CA TRP A 231 7.77 32.07 -10.98
C TRP A 231 6.64 32.52 -11.90
N LYS A 232 6.56 31.97 -13.12
CA LYS A 232 5.50 32.33 -14.08
C LYS A 232 4.08 32.23 -13.48
N PRO A 233 3.71 31.16 -12.75
CA PRO A 233 2.40 31.07 -12.10
C PRO A 233 2.10 32.18 -11.10
N VAL A 234 3.12 32.75 -10.43
CA VAL A 234 2.94 33.85 -9.48
C VAL A 234 2.42 35.09 -10.20
N VAL A 235 3.05 35.45 -11.33
CA VAL A 235 2.68 36.64 -12.10
C VAL A 235 1.31 36.47 -12.74
N ALA A 236 1.05 35.31 -13.36
CA ALA A 236 -0.24 35.00 -13.96
C ALA A 236 -1.38 35.01 -12.93
N ALA A 237 -1.18 34.41 -11.76
CA ALA A 237 -2.17 34.39 -10.68
C ALA A 237 -2.57 35.80 -10.22
N LEU A 238 -1.59 36.72 -10.07
CA LEU A 238 -1.89 38.11 -9.68
C LEU A 238 -2.79 38.82 -10.70
N GLY A 239 -2.65 38.51 -11.99
CA GLY A 239 -3.43 39.12 -13.06
C GLY A 239 -4.93 38.80 -13.01
N VAL A 240 -5.31 37.69 -12.39
CA VAL A 240 -6.70 37.19 -12.34
C VAL A 240 -7.35 37.35 -10.97
N LEU A 241 -6.66 37.94 -9.99
CA LEU A 241 -7.24 38.31 -8.70
C LEU A 241 -8.21 39.50 -8.83
N LEU A 242 -9.22 39.50 -7.97
CA LEU A 242 -10.05 40.67 -7.69
C LEU A 242 -9.24 41.77 -6.98
N PRO A 243 -9.71 43.03 -6.99
CA PRO A 243 -9.31 44.03 -5.99
C PRO A 243 -9.42 43.47 -4.57
N GLY A 244 -8.42 43.68 -3.73
CA GLY A 244 -8.32 43.11 -2.39
C GLY A 244 -8.00 41.61 -2.33
N GLY A 245 -7.78 40.97 -3.49
CA GLY A 245 -7.51 39.54 -3.57
C GLY A 245 -6.12 39.15 -3.05
N ARG A 246 -5.95 37.88 -2.68
CA ARG A 246 -4.72 37.37 -2.05
C ARG A 246 -4.11 36.19 -2.80
N LEU A 247 -2.83 36.29 -3.14
CA LEU A 247 -2.01 35.16 -3.57
C LEU A 247 -1.27 34.57 -2.37
N VAL A 248 -1.49 33.29 -2.08
CA VAL A 248 -0.82 32.52 -1.03
C VAL A 248 0.21 31.58 -1.67
N ILE A 249 1.49 31.85 -1.48
CA ILE A 249 2.58 31.05 -2.06
C ILE A 249 3.00 29.97 -1.05
N ASN A 250 2.60 28.73 -1.33
CA ASN A 250 2.96 27.52 -0.62
C ASN A 250 4.00 26.71 -1.40
N ALA A 251 5.17 27.30 -1.55
CA ALA A 251 6.35 26.62 -2.05
C ALA A 251 7.53 27.02 -1.16
N ILE A 252 8.28 26.05 -0.65
CA ILE A 252 9.50 26.32 0.14
C ILE A 252 10.51 27.12 -0.70
N ARG A 253 10.52 26.89 -2.02
CA ARG A 253 11.42 27.54 -2.97
C ARG A 253 10.78 27.76 -4.33
N LYS A 254 11.27 28.79 -5.01
CA LYS A 254 11.08 29.01 -6.44
C LYS A 254 12.38 28.72 -7.19
N GLN A 255 12.24 28.21 -8.40
CA GLN A 255 13.29 27.86 -9.33
C GLN A 255 13.95 29.13 -9.89
N GLU A 256 15.25 29.08 -10.20
CA GLU A 256 15.93 30.25 -10.79
C GLU A 256 15.71 30.31 -12.31
N GLU A 257 15.35 29.18 -12.92
CA GLU A 257 15.20 28.96 -14.35
C GLU A 257 14.21 29.92 -15.03
N ASP A 258 13.12 30.31 -14.35
CA ASP A 258 12.10 31.21 -14.90
C ASP A 258 11.95 32.51 -14.09
N LYS A 259 12.95 32.87 -13.28
CA LYS A 259 12.93 34.06 -12.42
C LYS A 259 12.73 35.37 -13.17
N GLU A 260 13.14 35.43 -14.43
CA GLU A 260 12.91 36.57 -15.31
C GLU A 260 11.42 36.89 -15.50
N ALA A 261 10.51 35.93 -15.27
CA ALA A 261 9.07 36.17 -15.29
C ALA A 261 8.66 37.31 -14.33
N LEU A 262 9.37 37.49 -13.22
CA LEU A 262 9.13 38.60 -12.28
C LEU A 262 9.30 39.98 -12.92
N LEU A 263 10.09 40.11 -13.98
CA LEU A 263 10.24 41.38 -14.71
C LEU A 263 8.95 41.81 -15.40
N GLY A 264 7.99 40.89 -15.59
CA GLY A 264 6.64 41.19 -16.10
C GLY A 264 5.68 41.78 -15.06
N LEU A 265 6.07 41.91 -13.79
CA LEU A 265 5.21 42.47 -12.76
C LEU A 265 4.94 43.97 -12.99
N SER A 266 3.74 44.27 -13.45
CA SER A 266 3.17 45.63 -13.47
C SER A 266 2.49 45.97 -12.14
N TYR A 267 2.89 47.06 -11.48
CA TYR A 267 2.26 47.55 -10.25
C TYR A 267 0.75 47.79 -10.45
N HIS A 268 0.38 48.48 -11.54
CA HIS A 268 -1.02 48.82 -11.83
C HIS A 268 -1.89 47.56 -12.07
N GLU A 269 -1.36 46.57 -12.78
CA GLU A 269 -2.15 45.40 -13.16
C GLU A 269 -2.19 44.33 -12.07
N HIS A 270 -1.05 44.09 -11.40
CA HIS A 270 -0.86 42.93 -10.52
C HIS A 270 -0.92 43.26 -9.03
N LEU A 271 -0.61 44.49 -8.59
CA LEU A 271 -0.47 44.83 -7.16
C LEU A 271 -1.42 45.94 -6.69
N TRP A 272 -1.79 46.88 -7.55
CA TRP A 272 -2.72 47.96 -7.21
C TRP A 272 -4.09 47.40 -6.81
N LEU A 273 -4.85 48.22 -6.05
CA LEU A 273 -6.14 47.88 -5.44
C LEU A 273 -6.04 46.85 -4.31
N GLU A 274 -5.08 47.04 -3.40
CA GLU A 274 -4.96 46.28 -2.14
C GLU A 274 -4.77 44.76 -2.33
N ARG A 275 -4.15 44.34 -3.44
CA ARG A 275 -3.81 42.93 -3.63
C ARG A 275 -2.61 42.54 -2.77
N GLU A 276 -2.66 41.34 -2.22
CA GLU A 276 -1.66 40.86 -1.27
C GLU A 276 -0.94 39.60 -1.79
N ILE A 277 0.38 39.55 -1.56
CA ILE A 277 1.16 38.31 -1.68
C ILE A 277 1.54 37.87 -0.28
N LYS A 278 1.19 36.63 0.07
CA LYS A 278 1.48 36.01 1.36
C LYS A 278 2.28 34.72 1.15
N SER A 279 3.48 34.63 1.72
CA SER A 279 4.22 33.37 1.77
C SER A 279 3.72 32.48 2.91
N VAL A 280 3.80 31.17 2.71
CA VAL A 280 3.56 30.15 3.74
C VAL A 280 4.92 29.58 4.17
N ALA A 281 5.19 29.63 5.48
CA ALA A 281 6.39 29.03 6.06
C ALA A 281 6.00 27.93 7.04
N ASN A 282 6.44 26.68 6.79
CA ASN A 282 6.21 25.52 7.65
C ASN A 282 4.71 25.31 8.03
N ILE A 283 4.46 24.40 8.96
CA ILE A 283 3.15 24.19 9.61
C ILE A 283 3.26 24.54 11.09
N THR A 284 2.13 24.78 11.75
CA THR A 284 2.02 24.82 13.23
C THR A 284 1.44 23.50 13.74
N GLY A 285 1.62 23.19 15.03
CA GLY A 285 0.96 22.04 15.64
C GLY A 285 -0.56 22.19 15.71
N ARG A 286 -1.05 23.43 15.76
CA ARG A 286 -2.48 23.74 15.58
C ARG A 286 -2.99 23.28 14.21
N ASP A 287 -2.22 23.48 13.14
CA ASP A 287 -2.63 23.09 11.79
C ASP A 287 -2.85 21.58 11.71
N ILE A 288 -1.96 20.76 12.28
CA ILE A 288 -2.14 19.29 12.32
C ILE A 288 -3.35 18.89 13.19
N ARG A 289 -3.47 19.47 14.41
CA ARG A 289 -4.56 19.15 15.34
C ARG A 289 -5.94 19.44 14.76
N GLU A 290 -6.09 20.52 14.02
CA GLU A 290 -7.36 20.86 13.38
C GLU A 290 -7.58 20.09 12.06
N PHE A 291 -6.51 19.82 11.31
CA PHE A 291 -6.61 19.17 10.01
C PHE A 291 -6.93 17.68 10.10
N LEU A 292 -6.30 16.91 11.00
CA LEU A 292 -6.50 15.45 11.03
C LEU A 292 -7.97 15.02 11.26
N PRO A 293 -8.72 15.60 12.23
CA PRO A 293 -10.14 15.31 12.38
C PRO A 293 -10.96 15.70 11.14
N LEU A 294 -10.70 16.89 10.59
CA LEU A 294 -11.36 17.36 9.36
C LEU A 294 -11.09 16.41 8.19
N ALA A 295 -9.86 15.92 8.04
CA ALA A 295 -9.51 14.98 6.99
C ALA A 295 -10.33 13.69 7.09
N ALA A 296 -10.62 13.22 8.32
CA ALA A 296 -11.42 12.01 8.55
C ALA A 296 -12.92 12.22 8.27
N GLU A 297 -13.42 13.45 8.35
CA GLU A 297 -14.79 13.83 7.96
C GLU A 297 -14.96 13.91 6.44
N ILE A 298 -13.88 14.24 5.74
CA ILE A 298 -13.82 14.24 4.28
C ILE A 298 -13.61 12.79 3.82
N PRO A 299 -14.26 12.29 2.75
CA PRO A 299 -13.95 10.99 2.16
C PRO A 299 -12.60 11.00 1.42
N LEU A 300 -11.57 11.52 2.08
CA LEU A 300 -10.23 11.69 1.57
C LEU A 300 -9.51 10.34 1.62
N ARG A 301 -9.09 9.83 0.47
CA ARG A 301 -8.27 8.62 0.38
C ARG A 301 -6.98 8.96 -0.35
N PRO A 302 -5.90 9.32 0.38
CA PRO A 302 -4.62 9.56 -0.23
C PRO A 302 -4.19 8.32 -1.01
N GLU A 303 -3.92 8.49 -2.30
CA GLU A 303 -3.28 7.44 -3.08
C GLU A 303 -1.82 7.34 -2.61
N VAL A 304 -1.38 6.13 -2.26
CA VAL A 304 -0.06 5.92 -1.66
C VAL A 304 0.68 4.79 -2.37
N THR A 305 1.95 5.03 -2.66
CA THR A 305 2.89 4.01 -3.15
C THR A 305 3.87 3.68 -2.05
N THR A 306 3.89 2.41 -1.63
CA THR A 306 4.70 1.97 -0.49
C THR A 306 6.06 1.43 -0.93
N TYR A 307 7.10 1.82 -0.20
CA TYR A 307 8.48 1.36 -0.35
C TYR A 307 8.92 0.72 0.95
N ARG A 308 9.83 -0.25 0.90
CA ARG A 308 10.49 -0.68 2.14
C ARG A 308 11.42 0.43 2.62
N LEU A 309 11.72 0.47 3.92
CA LEU A 309 12.70 1.43 4.44
C LEU A 309 14.07 1.30 3.73
N GLU A 310 14.47 0.08 3.37
CA GLU A 310 15.72 -0.18 2.63
C GLU A 310 15.69 0.43 1.22
N ASP A 311 14.50 0.64 0.64
CA ASP A 311 14.29 1.22 -0.69
C ASP A 311 14.18 2.76 -0.65
N ALA A 312 14.52 3.42 0.47
CA ALA A 312 14.33 4.86 0.65
C ALA A 312 15.01 5.69 -0.46
N ASN A 313 16.21 5.32 -0.90
CA ASN A 313 16.91 5.99 -1.99
C ASN A 313 16.13 5.93 -3.31
N ARG A 314 15.52 4.78 -3.63
CA ARG A 314 14.66 4.63 -4.83
C ARG A 314 13.45 5.56 -4.73
N ALA A 315 12.78 5.59 -3.58
CA ALA A 315 11.62 6.46 -3.36
C ALA A 315 11.96 7.95 -3.56
N LEU A 316 13.11 8.39 -3.05
CA LEU A 316 13.63 9.76 -3.21
C LEU A 316 13.97 10.10 -4.67
N LEU A 317 14.65 9.20 -5.38
CA LEU A 317 14.98 9.41 -6.79
C LEU A 317 13.74 9.48 -7.67
N GLU A 318 12.78 8.61 -7.45
CA GLU A 318 11.51 8.65 -8.18
C GLU A 318 10.72 9.92 -7.87
N LEU A 319 10.73 10.40 -6.62
CA LEU A 319 10.14 11.70 -6.27
C LEU A 319 10.81 12.84 -7.05
N LYS A 320 12.16 12.82 -7.14
CA LYS A 320 12.93 13.84 -7.85
C LYS A 320 12.73 13.82 -9.37
N ARG A 321 12.62 12.64 -9.99
CA ARG A 321 12.54 12.48 -11.45
C ARG A 321 11.18 12.88 -12.05
N GLY A 322 10.16 13.08 -11.22
CA GLY A 322 8.85 13.61 -11.62
C GLY A 322 7.90 12.56 -12.21
N SER A 323 6.60 12.89 -12.22
CA SER A 323 5.42 12.03 -12.46
C SER A 323 5.07 11.09 -11.29
N VAL A 324 4.69 11.67 -10.14
CA VAL A 324 4.14 10.90 -9.03
C VAL A 324 2.64 11.17 -8.92
N ARG A 325 1.85 10.12 -9.10
CA ARG A 325 0.45 10.07 -8.68
C ARG A 325 0.42 9.66 -7.21
N GLY A 326 -0.20 10.48 -6.36
CA GLY A 326 -0.27 10.22 -4.92
C GLY A 326 1.03 10.52 -4.14
N ALA A 327 1.12 10.00 -2.92
CA ALA A 327 2.28 10.14 -2.04
C ALA A 327 3.14 8.87 -2.00
N LYS A 328 4.44 9.01 -1.76
CA LYS A 328 5.34 7.88 -1.54
C LYS A 328 5.54 7.69 -0.04
N VAL A 329 5.52 6.45 0.43
CA VAL A 329 5.59 6.12 1.85
C VAL A 329 6.56 4.96 2.08
N LYS A 330 7.52 5.16 2.98
CA LYS A 330 8.44 4.14 3.48
C LYS A 330 7.74 3.37 4.60
N ILE A 331 7.68 2.05 4.50
CA ILE A 331 7.04 1.18 5.50
C ILE A 331 8.03 0.18 6.10
N ARG A 332 7.82 -0.16 7.36
CA ARG A 332 8.54 -1.26 8.00
C ARG A 332 7.70 -2.53 7.93
N ARG A 333 8.14 -3.52 7.14
CA ARG A 333 7.59 -4.88 7.24
C ARG A 333 8.24 -5.62 8.39
N SER A 334 7.44 -6.30 9.21
CA SER A 334 8.00 -7.28 10.15
C SER A 334 8.73 -8.37 9.36
N LYS A 335 9.90 -8.81 9.82
CA LYS A 335 10.68 -9.91 9.22
C LYS A 335 9.85 -11.20 9.06
N LEU A 336 8.72 -11.32 9.77
CA LEU A 336 7.78 -12.44 9.69
C LEU A 336 6.97 -12.46 8.38
N CYS A 337 6.63 -11.30 7.80
CA CYS A 337 5.77 -11.24 6.60
C CYS A 337 6.54 -11.38 5.28
N ALA A 338 7.87 -11.29 5.28
CA ALA A 338 8.67 -11.42 4.06
C ALA A 338 8.95 -12.89 3.70
N ALA A 339 8.99 -13.79 4.70
CA ALA A 339 9.10 -15.23 4.48
C ALA A 339 7.72 -15.91 4.28
N LEU A 340 6.64 -15.20 4.61
CA LEU A 340 5.26 -15.66 4.44
C LEU A 340 4.66 -14.96 3.23
N GLY A 341 4.72 -15.60 2.06
CA GLY A 341 3.87 -15.29 0.91
C GLY A 341 2.38 -15.59 1.17
N VAL A 342 1.87 -15.27 2.36
CA VAL A 342 0.45 -15.35 2.70
C VAL A 342 -0.17 -14.01 2.29
N LEU A 343 -0.91 -14.06 1.19
CA LEU A 343 -1.64 -12.93 0.59
C LEU A 343 -2.53 -12.20 1.61
N ARG A 344 -2.55 -10.86 1.49
CA ARG A 344 -3.30 -9.88 2.30
C ARG A 344 -4.80 -10.17 2.34
N PHE A 345 -5.41 -10.22 3.54
CA PHE A 345 -6.88 -10.16 3.73
C PHE A 345 -7.31 -9.52 5.07
N GLN A 346 -6.47 -8.68 5.69
CA GLN A 346 -6.85 -7.97 6.93
C GLN A 346 -7.69 -6.70 6.68
N ASP A 347 -7.78 -6.21 5.45
CA ASP A 347 -8.32 -4.87 5.17
C ASP A 347 -9.83 -4.80 4.86
N GLU A 348 -10.59 -5.92 4.89
CA GLU A 348 -12.02 -5.93 4.47
C GLU A 348 -13.07 -6.17 5.58
N PHE A 349 -12.72 -6.32 6.86
CA PHE A 349 -13.73 -6.52 7.93
C PHE A 349 -13.45 -5.71 9.20
N PRO A 350 -14.22 -4.63 9.49
CA PRO A 350 -13.90 -3.66 10.55
C PRO A 350 -14.29 -4.06 11.99
N ASP A 351 -14.86 -5.24 12.24
CA ASP A 351 -15.48 -5.52 13.54
C ASP A 351 -14.52 -6.01 14.64
N SER A 352 -14.69 -5.39 15.80
CA SER A 352 -13.85 -5.42 17.00
C SER A 352 -13.91 -6.71 17.84
N THR A 353 -14.65 -7.74 17.41
CA THR A 353 -14.71 -9.05 18.07
C THR A 353 -13.64 -10.05 17.60
N THR A 354 -12.79 -9.65 16.65
CA THR A 354 -11.95 -10.56 15.85
C THR A 354 -10.51 -10.67 16.35
N LYS A 355 -10.28 -10.63 17.66
CA LYS A 355 -8.96 -10.97 18.24
C LYS A 355 -8.90 -12.48 18.47
N GLY A 356 -8.37 -13.23 17.49
CA GLY A 356 -8.03 -14.66 17.66
C GLY A 356 -8.47 -15.61 16.56
N SER A 357 -9.09 -15.14 15.48
CA SER A 357 -9.46 -16.01 14.35
C SER A 357 -8.26 -16.21 13.42
N ILE A 358 -7.91 -17.47 13.13
CA ILE A 358 -6.93 -17.82 12.10
C ILE A 358 -7.70 -18.14 10.82
N ALA A 359 -7.44 -17.38 9.77
CA ALA A 359 -7.81 -17.77 8.42
C ALA A 359 -6.78 -18.79 7.93
N VAL A 360 -7.18 -20.05 7.81
CA VAL A 360 -6.37 -21.08 7.14
C VAL A 360 -6.80 -21.09 5.69
N VAL A 361 -5.91 -20.65 4.79
CA VAL A 361 -6.13 -20.77 3.36
C VAL A 361 -5.89 -22.23 3.00
N ALA A 362 -6.95 -22.96 2.64
CA ALA A 362 -6.81 -24.23 1.95
C ALA A 362 -6.34 -23.92 0.51
N LEU A 363 -5.02 -23.80 0.34
CA LEU A 363 -4.36 -23.28 -0.87
C LEU A 363 -4.59 -24.11 -2.13
N SER A 364 -5.16 -25.31 -2.01
CA SER A 364 -5.54 -26.15 -3.14
C SER A 364 -6.89 -25.76 -3.80
N LEU A 365 -7.74 -24.95 -3.15
CA LEU A 365 -9.12 -24.70 -3.63
C LEU A 365 -9.60 -23.23 -3.59
N GLY A 366 -8.76 -22.28 -3.18
CA GLY A 366 -9.18 -20.87 -3.07
C GLY A 366 -10.31 -20.63 -2.05
N ALA A 367 -10.49 -21.56 -1.11
CA ALA A 367 -11.47 -21.44 -0.03
C ALA A 367 -10.80 -20.82 1.20
N VAL A 368 -11.42 -19.77 1.74
CA VAL A 368 -11.06 -19.21 3.06
C VAL A 368 -11.85 -19.98 4.10
N VAL A 369 -11.17 -20.80 4.90
CA VAL A 369 -11.80 -21.50 6.02
C VAL A 369 -11.67 -20.62 7.26
N ARG A 370 -12.80 -20.13 7.78
CA ARG A 370 -12.86 -19.52 9.11
C ARG A 370 -12.97 -20.64 10.14
N LEU A 371 -11.92 -20.84 10.91
CA LEU A 371 -12.05 -21.57 12.16
C LEU A 371 -12.59 -20.58 13.20
N PRO A 372 -13.66 -20.91 13.95
CA PRO A 372 -14.09 -20.05 15.04
C PRO A 372 -12.92 -19.88 16.01
N ALA A 373 -12.76 -18.68 16.56
CA ALA A 373 -11.89 -18.49 17.71
C ALA A 373 -12.31 -19.52 18.76
N VAL A 374 -11.35 -20.30 19.27
CA VAL A 374 -11.56 -21.14 20.46
C VAL A 374 -11.90 -20.16 21.59
N THR A 375 -13.19 -19.86 21.71
CA THR A 375 -13.78 -18.98 22.71
C THR A 375 -14.39 -19.80 23.85
N GLY A 376 -14.19 -21.11 23.84
CA GLY A 376 -14.32 -21.95 25.02
C GLY A 376 -12.97 -22.08 25.72
N ALA A 377 -12.99 -22.13 27.05
CA ALA A 377 -11.82 -22.31 27.92
C ALA A 377 -10.71 -23.16 27.29
N GLN A 378 -9.45 -22.72 27.44
CA GLN A 378 -8.30 -23.57 27.12
C GLN A 378 -8.54 -24.96 27.73
N PRO A 379 -8.49 -26.05 26.94
CA PRO A 379 -8.34 -27.37 27.53
C PRO A 379 -7.06 -27.30 28.36
N GLU A 380 -7.16 -27.48 29.67
CA GLU A 380 -5.98 -27.52 30.53
C GLU A 380 -5.01 -28.59 29.98
N GLY A 381 -3.83 -28.15 29.53
CA GLY A 381 -2.70 -29.03 29.25
C GLY A 381 -2.17 -29.12 27.80
N GLU A 382 -2.73 -28.43 26.80
CA GLU A 382 -2.25 -28.54 25.41
C GLU A 382 -1.53 -27.28 24.89
N SER A 383 -0.29 -27.43 24.40
CA SER A 383 0.52 -26.29 23.92
C SER A 383 0.00 -25.74 22.58
N LEU A 384 0.20 -24.44 22.36
CA LEU A 384 -0.20 -23.76 21.11
C LEU A 384 0.46 -24.41 19.88
N ASP A 385 1.70 -24.89 20.02
CA ASP A 385 2.44 -25.61 18.99
C ASP A 385 1.79 -26.96 18.61
N LEU A 386 1.22 -27.66 19.58
CA LEU A 386 0.53 -28.93 19.34
C LEU A 386 -0.82 -28.71 18.64
N GLN A 387 -1.52 -27.63 18.98
CA GLN A 387 -2.74 -27.22 18.29
C GLN A 387 -2.46 -26.89 16.82
N TYR A 388 -1.35 -26.20 16.52
CA TYR A 388 -0.93 -25.92 15.15
C TYR A 388 -0.56 -27.18 14.37
N ALA A 389 0.28 -28.06 14.95
CA ALA A 389 0.67 -29.30 14.30
C ALA A 389 -0.54 -30.19 13.95
N ASN A 390 -1.51 -30.29 14.86
CA ASN A 390 -2.74 -31.04 14.63
C ASN A 390 -3.60 -30.41 13.51
N ALA A 391 -3.69 -29.07 13.43
CA ALA A 391 -4.45 -28.40 12.38
C ALA A 391 -3.87 -28.66 10.98
N TYR A 392 -2.54 -28.62 10.82
CA TYR A 392 -1.88 -28.92 9.55
C TYR A 392 -2.04 -30.40 9.15
N LEU A 393 -1.97 -31.32 10.11
CA LEU A 393 -2.19 -32.74 9.88
C LEU A 393 -3.60 -33.02 9.32
N GLU A 394 -4.64 -32.42 9.92
CA GLU A 394 -6.01 -32.64 9.47
C GLU A 394 -6.27 -32.03 8.08
N LEU A 395 -5.63 -30.89 7.75
CA LEU A 395 -5.67 -30.33 6.41
C LEU A 395 -5.04 -31.28 5.36
N ALA A 396 -3.88 -31.85 5.67
CA ALA A 396 -3.20 -32.80 4.79
C ALA A 396 -4.03 -34.07 4.57
N LYS A 397 -4.69 -34.59 5.62
CA LYS A 397 -5.60 -35.74 5.51
C LYS A 397 -6.82 -35.43 4.64
N ALA A 398 -7.41 -34.25 4.81
CA ALA A 398 -8.56 -33.82 4.02
C ALA A 398 -8.20 -33.71 2.53
N GLU A 399 -7.04 -33.13 2.21
CA GLU A 399 -6.54 -33.03 0.84
C GLU A 399 -6.31 -34.42 0.23
N LEU A 400 -5.64 -35.33 0.94
CA LEU A 400 -5.46 -36.70 0.47
C LEU A 400 -6.80 -37.40 0.17
N ALA A 401 -7.78 -37.26 1.06
CA ALA A 401 -9.10 -37.85 0.89
C ALA A 401 -9.84 -37.31 -0.33
N ILE A 402 -9.72 -36.00 -0.61
CA ILE A 402 -10.30 -35.36 -1.81
C ILE A 402 -9.71 -35.99 -3.09
N PHE A 403 -8.38 -36.11 -3.15
CA PHE A 403 -7.71 -36.62 -4.34
C PHE A 403 -7.95 -38.12 -4.55
N GLN A 404 -7.98 -38.90 -3.48
CA GLN A 404 -8.39 -40.31 -3.55
C GLN A 404 -9.84 -40.47 -4.01
N ASN A 405 -10.76 -39.62 -3.54
CA ASN A 405 -12.14 -39.63 -4.00
C ASN A 405 -12.29 -39.20 -5.46
N ALA A 406 -11.55 -38.18 -5.90
CA ALA A 406 -11.54 -37.76 -7.29
C ALA A 406 -11.09 -38.90 -8.21
N ASN A 407 -10.02 -39.62 -7.84
CA ASN A 407 -9.53 -40.76 -8.62
C ASN A 407 -10.46 -41.99 -8.56
N ARG A 408 -11.19 -42.18 -7.44
CA ARG A 408 -12.20 -43.24 -7.34
C ARG A 408 -13.40 -42.96 -8.24
N ASN A 409 -13.86 -41.71 -8.30
CA ASN A 409 -15.05 -41.33 -9.06
C ASN A 409 -14.76 -41.23 -10.57
N VAL A 410 -13.56 -40.83 -10.95
CA VAL A 410 -13.11 -40.79 -12.34
C VAL A 410 -11.69 -41.36 -12.40
N PRO A 411 -11.54 -42.67 -12.69
CA PRO A 411 -10.24 -43.34 -12.71
C PRO A 411 -9.26 -42.70 -13.69
N GLY A 412 -8.05 -42.39 -13.22
CA GLY A 412 -6.98 -41.77 -14.01
C GLY A 412 -6.96 -40.23 -13.98
N THR A 413 -7.88 -39.61 -13.25
CA THR A 413 -7.94 -38.13 -13.09
C THR A 413 -6.85 -37.61 -12.14
N VAL A 414 -6.34 -38.49 -11.27
CA VAL A 414 -5.22 -38.22 -10.37
C VAL A 414 -4.25 -39.38 -10.51
N SER A 415 -2.96 -39.08 -10.69
CA SER A 415 -1.95 -40.15 -10.84
C SER A 415 -1.75 -40.92 -9.53
N ALA A 416 -1.28 -42.17 -9.63
CA ALA A 416 -0.92 -42.94 -8.44
C ALA A 416 0.19 -42.25 -7.63
N ASP A 417 1.13 -41.61 -8.33
CA ASP A 417 2.21 -40.82 -7.74
C ASP A 417 1.64 -39.62 -6.96
N GLU A 418 0.66 -38.91 -7.51
CA GLU A 418 0.00 -37.79 -6.83
C GLU A 418 -0.71 -38.18 -5.52
N ILE A 419 -1.30 -39.38 -5.48
CA ILE A 419 -1.91 -39.93 -4.26
C ILE A 419 -0.82 -40.34 -3.26
N GLY A 420 0.24 -41.01 -3.72
CA GLY A 420 1.38 -41.40 -2.88
C GLY A 420 2.07 -40.21 -2.23
N MET A 421 2.27 -39.13 -2.99
CA MET A 421 2.91 -37.90 -2.48
C MET A 421 2.08 -37.20 -1.40
N ARG A 422 0.75 -37.23 -1.50
CA ARG A 422 -0.15 -36.69 -0.46
C ARG A 422 -0.20 -37.58 0.78
N GLN A 423 0.01 -38.89 0.63
CA GLN A 423 0.21 -39.80 1.76
C GLN A 423 1.52 -39.49 2.51
N GLU A 424 2.61 -39.20 1.81
CA GLU A 424 3.87 -38.78 2.44
C GLU A 424 3.71 -37.49 3.25
N ASN A 425 2.94 -36.52 2.77
CA ASN A 425 2.68 -35.29 3.49
C ASN A 425 1.89 -35.54 4.78
N VAL A 426 0.88 -36.41 4.75
CA VAL A 426 0.16 -36.83 5.96
C VAL A 426 1.13 -37.44 6.97
N GLN A 427 1.98 -38.37 6.55
CA GLN A 427 2.98 -39.02 7.42
C GLN A 427 3.97 -38.00 8.03
N ALA A 428 4.40 -37.01 7.25
CA ALA A 428 5.30 -35.97 7.73
C ALA A 428 4.65 -35.09 8.83
N PHE A 429 3.37 -34.74 8.66
CA PHE A 429 2.63 -34.00 9.69
C PHE A 429 2.27 -34.87 10.91
N GLU A 430 2.06 -36.18 10.75
CA GLU A 430 1.91 -37.11 11.88
C GLU A 430 3.19 -37.15 12.72
N GLN A 431 4.35 -37.20 12.06
CA GLN A 431 5.64 -37.16 12.73
C GLN A 431 5.88 -35.82 13.45
N LEU A 432 5.51 -34.69 12.83
CA LEU A 432 5.59 -33.36 13.47
C LEU A 432 4.73 -33.29 14.75
N VAL A 433 3.50 -33.80 14.70
CA VAL A 433 2.63 -33.88 15.88
C VAL A 433 3.29 -34.71 16.99
N GLN A 434 3.91 -35.83 16.63
CA GLN A 434 4.61 -36.68 17.59
C GLN A 434 5.84 -35.97 18.18
N ASP A 435 6.63 -35.28 17.36
CA ASP A 435 7.82 -34.55 17.81
C ASP A 435 7.47 -33.40 18.77
N VAL A 436 6.36 -32.71 18.53
CA VAL A 436 5.84 -31.68 19.44
C VAL A 436 5.37 -32.30 20.76
N LYS A 437 4.69 -33.46 20.72
CA LYS A 437 4.29 -34.21 21.93
C LYS A 437 5.49 -34.71 22.73
N ASP A 438 6.56 -35.11 22.05
CA ASP A 438 7.81 -35.57 22.64
C ASP A 438 8.68 -34.42 23.19
N GLY A 439 8.22 -33.17 23.08
CA GLY A 439 8.93 -32.00 23.61
C GLY A 439 10.12 -31.55 22.77
N LYS A 440 10.24 -32.01 21.52
CA LYS A 440 11.33 -31.61 20.60
C LYS A 440 11.16 -30.20 20.04
N GLY A 441 10.04 -29.53 20.36
CA GLY A 441 9.71 -28.17 19.93
C GLY A 441 9.12 -28.11 18.52
N PHE A 442 8.46 -27.00 18.19
CA PHE A 442 7.93 -26.74 16.86
C PHE A 442 8.98 -26.03 16.01
N ASP A 443 9.75 -26.80 15.24
CA ASP A 443 10.72 -26.24 14.31
C ASP A 443 10.01 -25.70 13.06
N ARG A 444 9.89 -24.37 13.00
CA ARG A 444 9.29 -23.63 11.89
C ARG A 444 10.04 -23.86 10.57
N MET A 445 11.33 -24.21 10.62
CA MET A 445 12.11 -24.53 9.41
C MET A 445 11.73 -25.90 8.82
N SER A 446 11.50 -26.90 9.67
CA SER A 446 10.97 -28.20 9.25
C SER A 446 9.59 -28.07 8.56
N VAL A 447 8.71 -27.20 9.08
CA VAL A 447 7.42 -26.89 8.44
C VAL A 447 7.59 -26.19 7.09
N LEU A 448 8.55 -25.27 6.97
CA LEU A 448 8.87 -24.61 5.70
C LEU A 448 9.43 -25.59 4.65
N VAL A 449 10.26 -26.55 5.06
CA VAL A 449 10.74 -27.64 4.18
C VAL A 449 9.58 -28.53 3.73
N MET A 450 8.63 -28.85 4.62
CA MET A 450 7.43 -29.62 4.28
C MET A 450 6.49 -28.87 3.31
N LEU A 451 6.30 -27.55 3.51
CA LEU A 451 5.51 -26.71 2.62
C LEU A 451 6.19 -26.51 1.25
N ALA A 452 7.50 -26.31 1.21
CA ALA A 452 8.26 -26.24 -0.04
C ALA A 452 8.18 -27.57 -0.81
N LYS A 453 8.22 -28.72 -0.12
CA LYS A 453 8.00 -30.03 -0.72
C LYS A 453 6.60 -30.14 -1.32
N HIS A 454 5.57 -29.64 -0.64
CA HIS A 454 4.18 -29.59 -1.14
C HIS A 454 4.04 -28.71 -2.40
N ASP A 455 4.67 -27.54 -2.43
CA ASP A 455 4.60 -26.60 -3.56
C ASP A 455 5.32 -27.13 -4.82
N ILE A 456 6.49 -27.79 -4.66
CA ILE A 456 7.17 -28.49 -5.77
C ILE A 456 6.23 -29.52 -6.40
N HIS A 457 5.60 -30.33 -5.56
CA HIS A 457 4.73 -31.42 -5.98
C HIS A 457 3.48 -30.91 -6.70
N ARG A 458 2.93 -29.79 -6.25
CA ARG A 458 1.82 -29.11 -6.90
C ARG A 458 2.22 -28.57 -8.27
N ALA A 459 3.35 -27.88 -8.37
CA ALA A 459 3.84 -27.31 -9.63
C ALA A 459 4.06 -28.43 -10.68
N GLN A 460 4.64 -29.56 -10.28
CA GLN A 460 4.82 -30.73 -11.15
C GLN A 460 3.50 -31.28 -11.71
N SER A 461 2.49 -31.42 -10.84
CA SER A 461 1.14 -31.87 -11.19
C SER A 461 0.45 -30.93 -12.18
N ASP A 462 0.57 -29.62 -11.97
CA ASP A 462 -0.07 -28.62 -12.82
C ASP A 462 0.63 -28.49 -14.18
N ILE A 463 1.97 -28.64 -14.24
CA ILE A 463 2.74 -28.72 -15.49
C ILE A 463 2.37 -29.96 -16.31
N GLN A 464 2.26 -31.13 -15.66
CA GLN A 464 1.85 -32.36 -16.35
C GLN A 464 0.44 -32.25 -16.92
N ARG A 465 -0.50 -31.67 -16.16
CA ARG A 465 -1.88 -31.43 -16.64
C ARG A 465 -1.93 -30.42 -17.78
N ALA A 466 -1.18 -29.32 -17.70
CA ALA A 466 -1.08 -28.35 -18.79
C ALA A 466 -0.54 -28.97 -20.08
N ARG A 467 0.47 -29.86 -19.97
CA ARG A 467 1.02 -30.61 -21.11
C ARG A 467 0.03 -31.62 -21.70
N MET A 468 -0.70 -32.36 -20.86
CA MET A 468 -1.77 -33.26 -21.31
C MET A 468 -2.87 -32.51 -22.05
N VAL A 469 -3.30 -31.37 -21.52
CA VAL A 469 -4.33 -30.53 -22.17
C VAL A 469 -3.82 -30.00 -23.51
N ASN A 470 -2.56 -29.55 -23.60
CA ASN A 470 -1.97 -29.14 -24.87
C ASN A 470 -1.82 -30.28 -25.89
N GLN A 471 -1.65 -31.53 -25.46
CA GLN A 471 -1.64 -32.68 -26.37
C GLN A 471 -3.03 -32.98 -26.95
N GLN A 472 -4.09 -32.72 -26.17
CA GLN A 472 -5.48 -32.94 -26.59
C GLN A 472 -6.07 -31.72 -27.32
N ALA A 473 -5.58 -30.52 -27.02
CA ALA A 473 -6.00 -29.24 -27.58
C ALA A 473 -4.78 -28.30 -27.71
N PRO A 474 -4.02 -28.35 -28.82
CA PRO A 474 -2.80 -27.58 -29.01
C PRO A 474 -3.02 -26.07 -28.89
N GLY A 475 -2.15 -25.39 -28.13
CA GLY A 475 -2.19 -23.93 -27.93
C GLY A 475 -3.06 -23.44 -26.77
N THR A 476 -3.72 -24.35 -26.03
CA THR A 476 -4.59 -24.00 -24.88
C THR A 476 -3.80 -23.37 -23.72
N PHE A 477 -2.58 -23.84 -23.50
CA PHE A 477 -1.58 -23.23 -22.62
C PHE A 477 -0.39 -22.82 -23.47
N GLY A 478 -0.08 -21.52 -23.53
CA GLY A 478 1.12 -21.04 -24.24
C GLY A 478 2.40 -21.65 -23.64
N GLU A 479 3.41 -21.92 -24.47
CA GLU A 479 4.70 -22.50 -24.02
C GLU A 479 5.36 -21.64 -22.92
N ASP A 480 5.32 -20.30 -23.07
CA ASP A 480 5.76 -19.32 -22.06
C ASP A 480 5.09 -19.53 -20.68
N ARG A 481 3.83 -19.98 -20.65
CA ARG A 481 3.11 -20.24 -19.40
C ARG A 481 3.56 -21.54 -18.73
N ILE A 482 3.90 -22.56 -19.53
CA ILE A 482 4.48 -23.82 -19.03
C ILE A 482 5.90 -23.57 -18.51
N GLU A 483 6.69 -22.76 -19.20
CA GLU A 483 8.02 -22.32 -18.76
C GLU A 483 7.97 -21.55 -17.44
N LYS A 484 6.98 -20.65 -17.26
CA LYS A 484 6.74 -19.96 -15.98
C LYS A 484 6.39 -20.90 -14.84
N MET A 485 5.57 -21.93 -15.10
CA MET A 485 5.24 -22.94 -14.09
C MET A 485 6.46 -23.79 -13.73
N GLN A 486 7.31 -24.13 -14.71
CA GLN A 486 8.59 -24.82 -14.49
C GLN A 486 9.58 -23.96 -13.69
N ALA A 487 9.65 -22.64 -13.94
CA ALA A 487 10.48 -21.73 -13.15
C ALA A 487 10.05 -21.67 -11.67
N LEU A 488 8.75 -21.68 -11.40
CA LEU A 488 8.20 -21.75 -10.04
C LEU A 488 8.48 -23.10 -9.36
N GLU A 489 8.43 -24.20 -10.11
CA GLU A 489 8.83 -25.53 -9.64
C GLU A 489 10.33 -25.56 -9.25
N GLU A 490 11.21 -25.04 -10.11
CA GLU A 490 12.66 -24.98 -9.85
C GLU A 490 12.99 -24.07 -8.66
N LEU A 491 12.31 -22.94 -8.51
CA LEU A 491 12.44 -22.08 -7.32
C LEU A 491 12.03 -22.82 -6.04
N SER A 492 10.94 -23.60 -6.11
CA SER A 492 10.46 -24.38 -4.97
C SER A 492 11.43 -25.52 -4.63
N LYS A 493 12.04 -26.18 -5.64
CA LYS A 493 13.10 -27.19 -5.46
C LYS A 493 14.34 -26.60 -4.81
N LEU A 494 14.73 -25.40 -5.23
CA LEU A 494 15.86 -24.68 -4.65
C LEU A 494 15.56 -24.31 -3.19
N ASN A 495 14.35 -23.85 -2.87
CA ASN A 495 13.93 -23.57 -1.49
C ASN A 495 13.94 -24.84 -0.62
N TYR A 496 13.53 -25.99 -1.17
CA TYR A 496 13.57 -27.27 -0.50
C TYR A 496 15.00 -27.77 -0.25
N GLU A 497 15.87 -27.77 -1.26
CA GLU A 497 17.28 -28.18 -1.10
C GLU A 497 18.05 -27.21 -0.21
N THR A 498 17.75 -25.91 -0.25
CA THR A 498 18.35 -24.90 0.62
C THR A 498 17.86 -25.05 2.06
N GLY A 499 16.56 -25.29 2.29
CA GLY A 499 16.03 -25.58 3.62
C GLY A 499 16.63 -26.85 4.24
N LYS A 500 17.02 -27.81 3.39
CA LYS A 500 17.75 -29.03 3.77
C LYS A 500 19.26 -28.79 4.01
N GLN A 501 19.86 -27.80 3.33
CA GLN A 501 21.29 -27.46 3.40
C GLN A 501 21.64 -26.32 4.37
N ALA A 502 20.65 -25.55 4.86
CA ALA A 502 20.82 -24.41 5.77
C ALA A 502 21.30 -24.76 7.20
N MET A 503 22.24 -25.70 7.29
CA MET A 503 23.17 -25.89 8.40
C MET A 503 24.43 -24.99 8.31
N SER A 504 24.53 -24.01 7.40
CA SER A 504 25.56 -22.95 7.53
C SER A 504 25.19 -21.60 6.88
N ALA A 505 25.64 -20.50 7.50
CA ALA A 505 25.21 -19.12 7.23
C ALA A 505 25.85 -18.46 5.99
N SER A 506 26.82 -19.10 5.35
CA SER A 506 27.67 -18.50 4.29
C SER A 506 27.00 -18.46 2.90
N GLU A 507 26.06 -19.35 2.60
CA GLU A 507 25.49 -19.50 1.25
C GLU A 507 24.22 -18.67 1.04
N ALA A 508 23.54 -18.27 2.13
CA ALA A 508 22.36 -17.41 2.11
C ALA A 508 22.65 -15.99 1.57
N GLU A 509 23.90 -15.55 1.60
CA GLU A 509 24.32 -14.21 1.17
C GLU A 509 24.56 -14.13 -0.34
N GLN A 510 25.08 -15.20 -0.95
CA GLN A 510 25.19 -15.31 -2.41
C GLN A 510 23.82 -15.47 -3.08
N LEU A 511 22.86 -16.10 -2.39
CA LEU A 511 21.47 -16.24 -2.83
C LEU A 511 20.72 -14.90 -2.85
N ARG A 512 20.94 -14.02 -1.86
CA ARG A 512 20.32 -12.67 -1.82
C ARG A 512 20.70 -11.83 -3.03
N TRP A 513 21.94 -11.92 -3.49
CA TRP A 513 22.41 -11.20 -4.66
C TRP A 513 21.80 -11.74 -5.97
N ARG A 514 21.76 -13.07 -6.13
CA ARG A 514 21.27 -13.70 -7.37
C ARG A 514 19.75 -13.56 -7.56
N VAL A 515 18.97 -13.60 -6.49
CA VAL A 515 17.51 -13.37 -6.53
C VAL A 515 17.18 -11.94 -6.97
N SER A 516 17.93 -10.93 -6.52
CA SER A 516 17.70 -9.55 -6.95
C SER A 516 18.00 -9.33 -8.45
N VAL A 517 19.01 -10.01 -9.00
CA VAL A 517 19.34 -9.95 -10.44
C VAL A 517 18.23 -10.58 -11.29
N LEU A 518 17.64 -11.70 -10.82
CA LEU A 518 16.54 -12.37 -11.53
C LEU A 518 15.20 -11.62 -11.41
N GLU A 519 14.95 -10.90 -10.31
CA GLU A 519 13.77 -10.04 -10.16
C GLU A 519 13.80 -8.86 -11.14
N ASP A 520 14.98 -8.26 -11.37
CA ASP A 520 15.18 -7.20 -12.36
C ASP A 520 15.04 -7.71 -13.81
N GLU A 521 15.59 -8.89 -14.14
CA GLU A 521 15.41 -9.53 -15.46
C GLU A 521 13.94 -9.91 -15.72
N MET A 522 13.23 -10.40 -14.69
CA MET A 522 11.80 -10.74 -14.76
C MET A 522 10.90 -9.52 -14.92
N SER A 523 11.31 -8.35 -14.39
CA SER A 523 10.59 -7.10 -14.60
C SER A 523 10.71 -6.61 -16.05
N GLN A 524 11.90 -6.71 -16.64
CA GLN A 524 12.12 -6.35 -18.05
C GLN A 524 11.38 -7.29 -19.02
N LEU A 525 11.35 -8.59 -18.71
CA LEU A 525 10.59 -9.58 -19.49
C LEU A 525 9.07 -9.42 -19.34
N ARG A 526 8.56 -8.94 -18.20
CA ARG A 526 7.14 -8.57 -18.04
C ARG A 526 6.75 -7.40 -18.93
N ASP A 527 7.59 -6.38 -19.01
CA ASP A 527 7.34 -5.22 -19.84
C ASP A 527 7.40 -5.57 -21.34
N GLN A 528 8.26 -6.51 -21.74
CA GLN A 528 8.28 -7.09 -23.10
C GLN A 528 7.06 -7.98 -23.38
N ALA A 529 6.69 -8.88 -22.46
CA ALA A 529 5.53 -9.77 -22.62
C ALA A 529 4.19 -8.99 -22.66
N GLN A 530 4.11 -7.85 -21.96
CA GLN A 530 2.95 -6.94 -22.02
C GLN A 530 2.85 -6.23 -23.37
N GLN A 531 3.97 -6.03 -24.08
CA GLN A 531 4.01 -5.50 -25.45
C GLN A 531 3.71 -6.58 -26.51
N GLU A 532 4.09 -7.83 -26.27
CA GLU A 532 3.92 -8.96 -27.20
C GLU A 532 2.50 -9.59 -27.18
N ALA A 533 1.74 -9.43 -26.08
CA ALA A 533 0.42 -10.07 -25.86
C ALA A 533 -0.72 -9.59 -26.81
N ASN A 534 -0.45 -8.64 -27.70
CA ASN A 534 -1.38 -8.24 -28.76
C ASN A 534 -1.20 -9.10 -30.03
N ARG A 535 -1.45 -10.41 -29.95
CA ARG A 535 -1.93 -11.22 -31.11
C ARG A 535 -2.42 -12.64 -30.76
N GLN A 536 -3.68 -12.87 -31.16
CA GLN A 536 -4.36 -14.15 -31.42
C GLN A 536 -4.88 -15.01 -30.24
N LEU A 537 -5.93 -14.51 -29.58
CA LEU A 537 -7.26 -15.12 -29.36
C LEU A 537 -8.20 -13.95 -29.01
N SER A 538 -9.49 -14.00 -29.35
CA SER A 538 -10.38 -12.89 -28.97
C SER A 538 -10.62 -12.93 -27.45
N GLU A 539 -10.52 -11.77 -26.80
CA GLU A 539 -10.71 -11.61 -25.35
C GLU A 539 -12.03 -12.21 -24.84
N GLU A 540 -13.04 -12.21 -25.71
CA GLU A 540 -14.38 -12.73 -25.47
C GLU A 540 -14.43 -14.27 -25.35
N GLU A 541 -13.66 -14.99 -26.18
CA GLU A 541 -13.64 -16.46 -26.18
C GLU A 541 -12.91 -17.04 -24.97
N CYS A 542 -11.81 -16.40 -24.54
CA CYS A 542 -11.10 -16.74 -23.30
C CYS A 542 -11.99 -16.55 -22.06
N ARG A 543 -12.75 -15.45 -22.00
CA ARG A 543 -13.67 -15.15 -20.89
C ARG A 543 -14.83 -16.15 -20.80
N ARG A 544 -15.34 -16.61 -21.95
CA ARG A 544 -16.47 -17.57 -22.02
C ARG A 544 -16.10 -18.97 -21.53
N LEU A 545 -14.98 -19.52 -22.01
CA LEU A 545 -14.53 -20.87 -21.61
C LEU A 545 -14.16 -20.94 -20.13
N HIS A 546 -13.48 -19.91 -19.62
CA HIS A 546 -13.14 -19.78 -18.20
C HIS A 546 -14.40 -19.73 -17.31
N SER A 547 -15.41 -18.93 -17.70
CA SER A 547 -16.67 -18.81 -16.96
C SER A 547 -17.39 -20.15 -16.83
N LYS A 548 -17.46 -20.96 -17.89
CA LYS A 548 -18.14 -22.25 -17.89
C LYS A 548 -17.50 -23.25 -16.91
N TYR A 549 -16.17 -23.38 -16.96
CA TYR A 549 -15.42 -24.28 -16.07
C TYR A 549 -15.59 -23.90 -14.58
N ARG A 550 -15.65 -22.60 -14.27
CA ARG A 550 -15.78 -22.09 -12.89
C ARG A 550 -17.17 -22.35 -12.28
N ILE A 551 -18.23 -22.31 -13.08
CA ILE A 551 -19.60 -22.63 -12.63
C ILE A 551 -19.68 -24.11 -12.22
N GLU A 552 -19.17 -25.01 -13.07
CA GLU A 552 -19.20 -26.46 -12.82
C GLU A 552 -18.40 -26.84 -11.55
N LEU A 553 -17.25 -26.20 -11.33
CA LEU A 553 -16.42 -26.43 -10.14
C LEU A 553 -17.07 -25.91 -8.85
N SER A 554 -17.70 -24.72 -8.91
CA SER A 554 -18.39 -24.11 -7.77
C SER A 554 -19.60 -24.94 -7.30
N GLU A 555 -20.39 -25.45 -8.25
CA GLU A 555 -21.54 -26.32 -7.95
C GLU A 555 -21.12 -27.63 -7.27
N HIS A 556 -19.97 -28.20 -7.68
CA HIS A 556 -19.44 -29.42 -7.08
C HIS A 556 -18.93 -29.19 -5.65
N ILE A 557 -18.19 -28.11 -5.42
CA ILE A 557 -17.68 -27.73 -4.10
C ILE A 557 -18.83 -27.46 -3.13
N GLU A 558 -19.87 -26.73 -3.55
CA GLU A 558 -21.03 -26.44 -2.70
C GLU A 558 -21.79 -27.72 -2.29
N LYS A 559 -21.87 -28.71 -3.19
CA LYS A 559 -22.47 -30.01 -2.89
C LYS A 559 -21.70 -30.76 -1.79
N CYS A 560 -20.38 -30.66 -1.78
CA CYS A 560 -19.51 -31.23 -0.75
C CYS A 560 -19.62 -30.45 0.58
N LEU A 561 -19.61 -29.11 0.52
CA LEU A 561 -19.71 -28.25 1.71
C LEU A 561 -21.05 -28.39 2.44
N LYS A 562 -22.16 -28.64 1.71
CA LYS A 562 -23.48 -28.94 2.30
C LYS A 562 -23.53 -30.24 3.12
N GLN A 563 -22.51 -31.10 3.02
CA GLN A 563 -22.42 -32.33 3.82
C GLN A 563 -21.61 -32.16 5.11
N LEU A 564 -20.81 -31.08 5.25
CA LEU A 564 -19.95 -30.83 6.41
C LEU A 564 -20.67 -30.66 7.76
N PRO A 565 -21.88 -30.07 7.84
CA PRO A 565 -22.63 -29.98 9.10
C PRO A 565 -22.97 -31.35 9.72
N ASN A 566 -22.99 -32.41 8.91
CA ASN A 566 -23.22 -33.78 9.40
C ASN A 566 -22.01 -34.34 10.18
N PHE A 567 -20.83 -33.73 10.03
CA PHE A 567 -19.59 -34.15 10.67
C PHE A 567 -19.12 -33.16 11.76
N PHE A 568 -19.52 -31.89 11.69
CA PHE A 568 -19.17 -30.84 12.64
C PHE A 568 -20.39 -29.96 12.99
N PRO A 569 -21.07 -30.20 14.13
CA PRO A 569 -22.22 -29.38 14.55
C PRO A 569 -21.79 -27.93 14.82
N GLY A 570 -22.44 -26.95 14.16
CA GLY A 570 -22.13 -25.51 14.28
C GLY A 570 -21.27 -24.92 13.15
N PHE A 571 -21.01 -25.69 12.08
CA PHE A 571 -20.31 -25.21 10.89
C PHE A 571 -21.13 -24.18 10.09
N GLU A 572 -20.61 -22.97 9.90
CA GLU A 572 -21.16 -21.95 8.98
C GLU A 572 -20.16 -21.55 7.89
N LEU A 573 -20.60 -21.62 6.64
CA LEU A 573 -19.81 -21.24 5.48
C LEU A 573 -20.09 -19.77 5.10
N SER A 574 -19.16 -18.87 5.38
CA SER A 574 -19.23 -17.48 4.93
C SER A 574 -18.37 -17.26 3.68
N THR A 575 -19.01 -17.40 2.50
CA THR A 575 -18.56 -16.90 1.19
C THR A 575 -17.41 -17.67 0.51
N LEU A 576 -17.66 -18.09 -0.74
CA LEU A 576 -16.62 -18.50 -1.71
C LEU A 576 -16.15 -17.23 -2.43
N VAL A 577 -14.94 -16.74 -2.15
CA VAL A 577 -14.35 -15.62 -2.91
C VAL A 577 -13.61 -16.19 -4.13
N SER A 578 -13.93 -15.69 -5.31
CA SER A 578 -13.24 -16.05 -6.55
C SER A 578 -11.87 -15.38 -6.64
N ASP A 579 -10.87 -16.18 -7.00
CA ASP A 579 -9.48 -15.83 -7.36
C ASP A 579 -9.26 -14.47 -8.07
N ILE A 580 -8.13 -13.80 -7.74
CA ILE A 580 -7.69 -12.46 -8.20
C ILE A 580 -6.79 -12.56 -9.45
N GLY A 581 -6.62 -13.75 -10.04
CA GLY A 581 -5.94 -13.90 -11.33
C GLY A 581 -6.85 -13.53 -12.51
N TRP A 582 -6.50 -12.46 -13.24
CA TRP A 582 -7.08 -12.01 -14.53
C TRP A 582 -8.13 -10.86 -14.53
N GLY A 583 -8.14 -9.99 -13.51
CA GLY A 583 -8.73 -8.64 -13.65
C GLY A 583 -10.26 -8.54 -13.76
N ALA A 584 -11.01 -9.61 -13.56
CA ALA A 584 -12.47 -9.56 -13.40
C ALA A 584 -12.86 -10.00 -11.98
N LYS A 585 -13.37 -9.07 -11.16
CA LYS A 585 -14.12 -9.40 -9.95
C LYS A 585 -15.45 -10.01 -10.39
N VAL A 586 -15.67 -11.30 -10.14
CA VAL A 586 -17.00 -11.90 -10.25
C VAL A 586 -17.44 -12.26 -8.84
N SER A 587 -18.28 -11.41 -8.25
CA SER A 587 -18.90 -11.66 -6.95
C SER A 587 -19.89 -12.83 -7.05
N ARG A 588 -20.17 -13.50 -5.93
CA ARG A 588 -21.31 -14.42 -5.80
C ARG A 588 -22.63 -13.73 -6.20
N ASP A 589 -22.70 -12.42 -6.03
CA ASP A 589 -23.87 -11.59 -6.34
C ASP A 589 -23.99 -11.27 -7.84
N ASP A 590 -22.97 -11.59 -8.66
CA ASP A 590 -22.97 -11.41 -10.12
C ASP A 590 -23.50 -12.66 -10.89
N MET A 591 -23.98 -13.68 -10.16
CA MET A 591 -24.53 -14.91 -10.74
C MET A 591 -26.07 -14.92 -10.70
N GLY A 592 -26.70 -15.04 -11.86
CA GLY A 592 -28.14 -15.29 -12.01
C GLY A 592 -28.46 -16.78 -12.12
N THR A 593 -29.75 -17.10 -12.30
CA THR A 593 -30.23 -18.44 -12.67
C THR A 593 -31.00 -18.36 -13.98
N ASP A 594 -30.81 -19.32 -14.89
CA ASP A 594 -31.61 -19.42 -16.13
C ASP A 594 -33.01 -19.99 -15.86
N ALA A 595 -33.83 -20.07 -16.92
CA ALA A 595 -35.22 -20.54 -16.84
C ALA A 595 -35.34 -22.01 -16.40
N GLU A 596 -34.25 -22.79 -16.44
CA GLU A 596 -34.16 -24.17 -15.98
C GLU A 596 -33.57 -24.29 -14.56
N GLY A 597 -33.23 -23.17 -13.92
CA GLY A 597 -32.70 -23.09 -12.57
C GLY A 597 -31.19 -23.33 -12.45
N LYS A 598 -30.44 -23.33 -13.55
CA LYS A 598 -28.96 -23.44 -13.54
C LYS A 598 -28.32 -22.07 -13.37
N ARG A 599 -27.18 -22.02 -12.66
CA ARG A 599 -26.45 -20.77 -12.43
C ARG A 599 -25.81 -20.26 -13.71
N THR A 600 -25.95 -18.96 -13.96
CA THR A 600 -25.40 -18.27 -15.14
C THR A 600 -24.78 -16.93 -14.74
N ASN A 601 -23.82 -16.45 -15.53
CA ASN A 601 -23.25 -15.10 -15.42
C ASN A 601 -23.42 -14.35 -16.75
N PHE A 602 -23.10 -13.05 -16.78
CA PHE A 602 -23.25 -12.20 -17.97
C PHE A 602 -22.63 -12.80 -19.24
N TYR A 603 -21.52 -13.54 -19.10
CA TYR A 603 -20.75 -14.14 -20.21
C TYR A 603 -21.19 -15.56 -20.61
N SER A 604 -22.12 -16.18 -19.89
CA SER A 604 -22.67 -17.52 -20.18
C SER A 604 -24.12 -17.49 -20.67
N ARG A 605 -24.76 -16.31 -20.73
CA ARG A 605 -26.09 -16.17 -21.35
C ARG A 605 -25.97 -16.44 -22.86
N PRO A 606 -26.73 -17.40 -23.43
CA PRO A 606 -26.84 -17.51 -24.87
C PRO A 606 -27.56 -16.24 -25.38
N THR A 607 -26.90 -15.45 -26.23
CA THR A 607 -27.58 -14.39 -26.97
C THR A 607 -28.64 -15.07 -27.85
N PRO A 608 -29.94 -14.72 -27.76
CA PRO A 608 -30.93 -15.30 -28.65
C PRO A 608 -30.58 -14.86 -30.08
N THR A 609 -30.14 -15.81 -30.89
CA THR A 609 -30.08 -15.64 -32.34
C THR A 609 -31.51 -15.36 -32.78
N ARG A 610 -31.76 -14.13 -33.27
CA ARG A 610 -32.98 -13.83 -34.01
C ARG A 610 -33.13 -14.91 -35.09
N SER A 611 -34.19 -15.69 -34.98
CA SER A 611 -34.62 -16.58 -36.05
C SER A 611 -34.88 -15.73 -37.30
N PRO A 612 -34.44 -16.15 -38.49
CA PRO A 612 -34.75 -15.41 -39.71
C PRO A 612 -36.24 -15.62 -40.04
N SER A 613 -37.01 -14.54 -39.94
CA SER A 613 -38.25 -14.33 -40.69
C SER A 613 -38.38 -12.85 -41.02
#